data_AF-A0A8H7PJ17-F1
#
_entry.id   AF-A0A8H7PJ17-F1
#
_cell.length_a   1.000
_cell.length_b   1.000
_cell.length_c   1.000
_cell.angle_alpha   90.00
_cell.angle_beta   90.00
_cell.angle_gamma   90.00
#
_symmetry.space_group_name_H-M   'P 1'
#
loop_
_entity.id
_entity.type
_entity.pdbx_description
1 polymer ?
#
loop_
_entity_poly.entity_id
_entity_poly.type
_entity_poly.pdbx_seq_one_letter_code
_entity_poly.pdbx_strand_id
1 'polypeptide(L)'
;MPAIIKRETPIAAKSRKSGRVIKKSARSPPAQWIKSRESSPEADKNTTNIKRLEKELAFSNDTLATIVVMIESLQRAYDSRRPDQPMEGRTRLNAAERELLAEYDDLDLQMSHLEKKISAMETALSQLKGGAPSCTDIKIEQIPAMQAVDQWQHLQYFPSEQDASLSPQQLELKVEELADWIDWTREY
;
A
#
# COMPACT_ATOMS: atom_id res chain seq x y z
N MET A 1 -51.33 5.41 2.37
CA MET A 1 -51.04 6.19 1.15
C MET A 1 -49.60 5.92 0.74
N PRO A 2 -49.31 4.98 -0.18
CA PRO A 2 -47.94 4.73 -0.62
C PRO A 2 -47.52 5.71 -1.72
N ALA A 3 -46.34 6.32 -1.57
CA ALA A 3 -45.74 7.20 -2.58
C ALA A 3 -44.82 6.39 -3.51
N ILE A 4 -45.11 6.49 -4.81
CA ILE A 4 -44.37 5.88 -5.93
C ILE A 4 -43.29 6.89 -6.35
N ILE A 5 -42.01 6.55 -6.20
CA ILE A 5 -40.91 7.36 -6.74
C ILE A 5 -40.31 6.65 -7.96
N LYS A 6 -40.34 7.39 -9.07
CA LYS A 6 -40.01 6.96 -10.43
C LYS A 6 -38.49 6.91 -10.64
N ARG A 7 -38.09 5.96 -11.48
CA ARG A 7 -36.75 5.70 -12.00
C ARG A 7 -36.32 6.79 -13.00
N GLU A 8 -35.05 7.16 -13.03
CA GLU A 8 -34.40 7.76 -14.19
C GLU A 8 -33.05 7.08 -14.50
N THR A 9 -32.75 7.03 -15.80
CA THR A 9 -31.77 6.19 -16.51
C THR A 9 -30.51 6.97 -16.93
N PRO A 10 -29.43 6.27 -17.35
CA PRO A 10 -28.08 6.83 -17.44
C PRO A 10 -27.77 7.64 -18.72
N ILE A 11 -26.86 8.61 -18.59
CA ILE A 11 -26.37 9.47 -19.67
C ILE A 11 -25.11 8.86 -20.29
N ALA A 12 -25.18 8.56 -21.59
CA ALA A 12 -24.09 8.06 -22.42
C ALA A 12 -23.11 9.17 -22.84
N ALA A 13 -21.80 8.98 -22.59
CA ALA A 13 -20.75 9.87 -23.06
C ALA A 13 -20.17 9.39 -24.40
N LYS A 14 -20.09 10.31 -25.37
CA LYS A 14 -19.76 10.08 -26.78
C LYS A 14 -18.25 10.18 -27.05
N SER A 15 -17.74 9.21 -27.80
CA SER A 15 -16.43 9.16 -28.43
C SER A 15 -16.23 10.28 -29.47
N ARG A 16 -15.09 10.99 -29.42
CA ARG A 16 -14.64 11.90 -30.46
C ARG A 16 -13.29 11.45 -31.01
N LYS A 17 -13.35 10.89 -32.22
CA LYS A 17 -12.22 10.53 -33.08
C LYS A 17 -11.95 11.72 -34.00
N SER A 18 -10.77 12.33 -33.91
CA SER A 18 -10.33 13.38 -34.85
C SER A 18 -8.98 12.98 -35.42
N GLY A 19 -8.93 12.83 -36.75
CA GLY A 19 -7.70 12.65 -37.52
C GLY A 19 -7.56 13.79 -38.53
N ARG A 20 -6.31 14.13 -38.89
CA ARG A 20 -5.84 14.89 -40.10
C ARG A 20 -4.49 15.57 -39.78
N VAL A 21 -3.53 15.85 -40.67
CA VAL A 21 -3.27 15.72 -42.11
C VAL A 21 -1.74 15.51 -42.23
N ILE A 22 -1.29 14.63 -43.12
CA ILE A 22 0.13 14.51 -43.53
C ILE A 22 0.37 15.50 -44.68
N LYS A 23 1.25 16.50 -44.50
CA LYS A 23 1.78 17.32 -45.60
C LYS A 23 3.15 16.79 -46.03
N LYS A 24 3.21 16.37 -47.30
CA LYS A 24 4.44 16.04 -48.03
C LYS A 24 5.19 17.35 -48.33
N SER A 25 6.49 17.39 -48.04
CA SER A 25 7.42 18.38 -48.60
C SER A 25 8.70 17.67 -49.01
N ALA A 26 9.15 17.94 -50.23
CA ALA A 26 10.27 17.28 -50.91
C ALA A 26 11.41 18.27 -51.15
N ARG A 27 12.65 17.87 -50.85
CA ARG A 27 13.90 17.96 -51.66
C ARG A 27 15.16 18.03 -50.79
N SER A 28 16.13 17.20 -51.19
CA SER A 28 17.37 16.79 -50.54
C SER A 28 18.49 17.85 -50.46
N PRO A 29 19.53 17.61 -49.64
CA PRO A 29 20.91 17.52 -50.15
C PRO A 29 21.65 16.19 -49.81
N PRO A 30 22.88 15.97 -50.31
CA PRO A 30 23.47 14.66 -50.56
C PRO A 30 24.20 14.03 -49.36
N ALA A 31 24.38 12.72 -49.49
CA ALA A 31 25.01 11.81 -48.56
C ALA A 31 26.40 12.25 -48.09
N GLN A 32 26.53 12.48 -46.78
CA GLN A 32 27.79 12.32 -46.06
C GLN A 32 27.68 11.02 -45.26
N TRP A 33 28.41 10.00 -45.70
CA TRP A 33 28.67 8.77 -44.93
C TRP A 33 29.56 9.12 -43.73
N ILE A 34 28.96 9.74 -42.72
CA ILE A 34 29.49 9.67 -41.37
C ILE A 34 29.16 8.25 -40.93
N LYS A 35 30.19 7.42 -40.73
CA LYS A 35 30.08 6.14 -40.03
C LYS A 35 29.66 6.45 -38.59
N SER A 36 28.37 6.73 -38.40
CA SER A 36 27.74 6.79 -37.10
C SER A 36 27.87 5.42 -36.51
N ARG A 37 28.73 5.35 -35.49
CA ARG A 37 28.86 4.24 -34.55
C ARG A 37 27.45 3.77 -34.21
N GLU A 38 27.06 2.59 -34.70
CA GLU A 38 25.78 1.97 -34.40
C GLU A 38 25.69 1.76 -32.89
N SER A 39 25.07 2.72 -32.20
CA SER A 39 24.52 2.47 -30.88
C SER A 39 23.45 1.40 -31.05
N SER A 40 23.73 0.21 -30.53
CA SER A 40 22.79 -0.91 -30.57
C SER A 40 21.41 -0.47 -30.07
N PRO A 41 20.32 -0.71 -30.83
CA PRO A 41 18.96 -0.33 -30.44
C PRO A 41 18.44 -1.04 -29.18
N GLU A 42 19.20 -1.98 -28.60
CA GLU A 42 18.90 -2.58 -27.30
C GLU A 42 19.16 -1.66 -26.12
N ALA A 43 20.18 -0.80 -26.19
CA ALA A 43 20.54 0.09 -25.09
C ALA A 43 19.40 1.10 -24.81
N ASP A 44 18.80 1.64 -25.86
CA ASP A 44 17.70 2.61 -25.74
C ASP A 44 16.44 1.97 -25.13
N LYS A 45 16.11 0.73 -25.52
CA LYS A 45 14.95 0.00 -24.95
C LYS A 45 15.11 -0.24 -23.45
N ASN A 46 16.30 -0.66 -23.02
CA ASN A 46 16.56 -0.92 -21.60
C ASN A 46 16.43 0.35 -20.76
N THR A 47 16.98 1.48 -21.23
CA THR A 47 16.82 2.76 -20.51
C THR A 47 15.36 3.21 -20.42
N THR A 48 14.55 2.98 -21.47
CA THR A 48 13.11 3.32 -21.43
C THR A 48 12.34 2.42 -20.46
N ASN A 49 12.67 1.13 -20.40
CA ASN A 49 12.05 0.18 -19.47
C ASN A 49 12.43 0.51 -18.01
N ILE A 50 13.68 0.88 -17.75
CA ILE A 50 14.13 1.32 -16.43
C ILE A 50 13.34 2.56 -15.99
N LYS A 51 13.26 3.60 -16.85
CA LYS A 51 12.47 4.81 -16.55
C LYS A 51 10.99 4.53 -16.31
N ARG A 52 10.44 3.52 -17.00
CA ARG A 52 9.06 3.08 -16.78
C ARG A 52 8.92 2.42 -15.40
N LEU A 53 9.83 1.51 -15.04
CA LEU A 53 9.82 0.83 -13.74
C LEU A 53 10.05 1.82 -12.58
N GLU A 54 10.91 2.82 -12.74
CA GLU A 54 11.09 3.90 -11.77
C GLU A 54 9.79 4.67 -11.52
N LYS A 55 9.04 4.98 -12.57
CA LYS A 55 7.71 5.63 -12.43
C LYS A 55 6.69 4.73 -11.77
N GLU A 56 6.66 3.45 -12.12
CA GLU A 56 5.76 2.48 -11.50
C GLU A 56 6.08 2.27 -10.01
N LEU A 57 7.37 2.27 -9.65
CA LEU A 57 7.84 2.21 -8.27
C LEU A 57 7.42 3.46 -7.48
N ALA A 58 7.67 4.65 -8.02
CA ALA A 58 7.26 5.91 -7.40
C ALA A 58 5.75 5.95 -7.14
N PHE A 59 4.94 5.58 -8.13
CA PHE A 59 3.49 5.47 -7.97
C PHE A 59 3.08 4.46 -6.87
N SER A 60 3.76 3.31 -6.82
CA SER A 60 3.46 2.27 -5.83
C SER A 60 3.82 2.73 -4.42
N ASN A 61 4.89 3.51 -4.27
CA ASN A 61 5.26 4.14 -3.01
C ASN A 61 4.22 5.19 -2.56
N ASP A 62 3.72 6.03 -3.47
CA ASP A 62 2.64 6.98 -3.16
C ASP A 62 1.35 6.26 -2.75
N THR A 63 1.06 5.13 -3.39
CA THR A 63 -0.09 4.27 -3.04
C THR A 63 0.09 3.68 -1.64
N LEU A 64 1.27 3.17 -1.31
CA LEU A 64 1.59 2.67 0.03
C LEU A 64 1.42 3.75 1.10
N ALA A 65 1.96 4.95 0.86
CA ALA A 65 1.80 6.08 1.77
C ALA A 65 0.32 6.43 2.01
N THR A 66 -0.51 6.35 0.97
CA THR A 66 -1.96 6.55 1.09
C THR A 66 -2.62 5.47 1.96
N ILE A 67 -2.28 4.19 1.73
CA ILE A 67 -2.80 3.06 2.52
C ILE A 67 -2.43 3.23 4.00
N VAL A 68 -1.19 3.61 4.31
CA VAL A 68 -0.73 3.84 5.69
C VAL A 68 -1.59 4.91 6.39
N VAL A 69 -1.85 6.04 5.74
CA VAL A 69 -2.71 7.10 6.29
C VAL A 69 -4.14 6.60 6.50
N MET A 70 -4.67 5.78 5.60
CA MET A 70 -6.01 5.19 5.75
C MET A 70 -6.07 4.23 6.94
N ILE A 71 -5.06 3.37 7.13
CA ILE A 71 -4.96 2.46 8.28
C ILE A 71 -4.93 3.27 9.59
N GLU A 72 -4.10 4.32 9.67
CA GLU A 72 -4.04 5.18 10.85
C GLU A 72 -5.39 5.86 11.13
N SER A 73 -6.09 6.31 10.10
CA SER A 73 -7.42 6.90 10.22
C SER A 73 -8.44 5.90 10.77
N LEU A 74 -8.43 4.68 10.25
CA LEU A 74 -9.30 3.59 10.74
C LEU A 74 -8.99 3.22 12.19
N GLN A 75 -7.72 3.12 12.54
CA GLN A 75 -7.29 2.83 13.90
C GLN A 75 -7.80 3.90 14.87
N ARG A 76 -7.63 5.18 14.54
CA ARG A 76 -8.19 6.27 15.35
C ARG A 76 -9.71 6.20 15.45
N ALA A 77 -10.40 5.83 14.38
CA ALA A 77 -11.86 5.66 14.39
C ALA A 77 -12.31 4.48 15.26
N TYR A 78 -11.51 3.41 15.30
CA TYR A 78 -11.72 2.26 16.18
C TYR A 78 -11.48 2.65 17.65
N ASP A 79 -10.34 3.25 17.97
CA ASP A 79 -9.98 3.66 19.33
C ASP A 79 -10.95 4.70 19.91
N SER A 80 -11.53 5.55 19.05
CA SER A 80 -12.53 6.54 19.45
C SER A 80 -13.88 5.92 19.84
N ARG A 81 -14.12 4.64 19.53
CA ARG A 81 -15.32 3.95 20.01
C ARG A 81 -15.11 3.52 21.44
N ARG A 82 -15.81 4.20 22.35
CA ARG A 82 -15.88 3.81 23.76
C ARG A 82 -16.30 2.35 23.91
N PRO A 83 -15.53 1.51 24.64
CA PRO A 83 -15.97 0.17 25.04
C PRO A 83 -17.02 0.20 26.17
N ASP A 84 -17.31 1.36 26.76
CA ASP A 84 -18.12 1.52 27.98
C ASP A 84 -19.62 1.15 27.84
N GLN A 85 -20.10 0.79 26.65
CA GLN A 85 -21.45 0.24 26.52
C GLN A 85 -21.38 -1.28 26.48
N PRO A 86 -21.80 -1.97 27.57
CA PRO A 86 -21.90 -3.42 27.54
C PRO A 86 -22.84 -3.85 26.41
N MET A 87 -22.27 -4.55 25.44
CA MET A 87 -22.96 -5.16 24.30
C MET A 87 -23.78 -6.38 24.77
N GLU A 88 -24.69 -6.19 25.72
CA GLU A 88 -25.56 -7.26 26.16
C GLU A 88 -26.58 -7.58 25.07
N GLY A 89 -26.40 -8.72 24.40
CA GLY A 89 -27.42 -9.36 23.57
C GLY A 89 -27.45 -9.01 22.07
N ARG A 90 -26.46 -8.30 21.51
CA ARG A 90 -26.41 -8.03 20.07
C ARG A 90 -25.46 -8.98 19.34
N THR A 91 -25.99 -10.08 18.82
CA THR A 91 -25.37 -10.85 17.70
C THR A 91 -25.30 -10.05 16.39
N ARG A 92 -25.61 -8.75 16.41
CA ARG A 92 -25.66 -7.88 15.22
C ARG A 92 -24.67 -6.75 15.39
N LEU A 93 -23.64 -6.76 14.55
CA LEU A 93 -22.75 -5.62 14.32
C LEU A 93 -23.58 -4.37 14.04
N ASN A 94 -23.27 -3.28 14.74
CA ASN A 94 -23.86 -1.97 14.50
C ASN A 94 -23.48 -1.48 13.08
N ALA A 95 -24.27 -0.57 12.52
CA ALA A 95 -24.04 -0.08 11.15
C ALA A 95 -22.60 0.45 10.96
N ALA A 96 -22.11 1.19 11.95
CA ALA A 96 -20.77 1.74 11.92
C ALA A 96 -19.69 0.64 12.05
N GLU A 97 -19.92 -0.44 12.81
CA GLU A 97 -18.95 -1.58 12.88
C GLU A 97 -18.85 -2.28 11.52
N ARG A 98 -19.98 -2.44 10.83
CA ARG A 98 -20.00 -3.04 9.49
C ARG A 98 -19.27 -2.17 8.46
N GLU A 99 -19.44 -0.86 8.54
CA GLU A 99 -18.73 0.10 7.69
C GLU A 99 -17.22 0.05 7.93
N LEU A 100 -16.80 0.05 9.19
CA LEU A 100 -15.39 -0.08 9.56
C LEU A 100 -14.77 -1.39 9.04
N LEU A 101 -15.47 -2.52 9.17
CA LEU A 101 -15.03 -3.80 8.63
C LEU A 101 -14.94 -3.78 7.10
N ALA A 102 -15.91 -3.16 6.42
CA ALA A 102 -15.90 -3.05 4.96
C ALA A 102 -14.73 -2.18 4.45
N GLU A 103 -14.39 -1.09 5.15
CA GLU A 103 -13.22 -0.27 4.84
C GLU A 103 -11.91 -1.05 5.06
N TYR A 104 -11.85 -1.88 6.10
CA TYR A 104 -10.70 -2.75 6.34
C TYR A 104 -10.53 -3.81 5.23
N ASP A 105 -11.62 -4.46 4.81
CA ASP A 105 -11.61 -5.43 3.69
C ASP A 105 -11.14 -4.78 2.38
N ASP A 106 -11.54 -3.53 2.11
CA ASP A 106 -11.07 -2.78 0.94
C ASP A 106 -9.57 -2.49 1.01
N LEU A 107 -9.05 -2.10 2.17
CA LEU A 107 -7.61 -1.88 2.37
C LEU A 107 -6.79 -3.16 2.21
N ASP A 108 -7.28 -4.28 2.71
CA ASP A 108 -6.63 -5.59 2.53
C ASP A 108 -6.53 -5.96 1.04
N LEU A 109 -7.60 -5.70 0.28
CA LEU A 109 -7.60 -5.88 -1.17
C LEU A 109 -6.60 -4.94 -1.88
N GLN A 110 -6.54 -3.67 -1.46
CA GLN A 110 -5.58 -2.72 -2.01
C GLN A 110 -4.12 -3.13 -1.73
N MET A 111 -3.83 -3.60 -0.52
CA MET A 111 -2.50 -4.10 -0.13
C MET A 111 -2.13 -5.33 -0.96
N SER A 112 -3.03 -6.30 -1.08
CA SER A 112 -2.87 -7.48 -1.94
C SER A 112 -2.58 -7.12 -3.42
N HIS A 113 -3.22 -6.07 -3.95
CA HIS A 113 -2.93 -5.60 -5.30
C HIS A 113 -1.56 -4.95 -5.42
N LEU A 114 -1.16 -4.18 -4.42
CA LEU A 114 0.14 -3.52 -4.37
C LEU A 114 1.27 -4.55 -4.32
N GLU A 115 1.13 -5.59 -3.49
CA GLU A 115 2.08 -6.72 -3.40
C GLU A 115 2.28 -7.39 -4.76
N LYS A 116 1.19 -7.77 -5.43
CA LYS A 116 1.23 -8.38 -6.78
C LYS A 116 1.95 -7.47 -7.78
N LYS A 117 1.74 -6.15 -7.68
CA LYS A 117 2.39 -5.17 -8.55
C LYS A 117 3.88 -5.07 -8.27
N ILE A 118 4.29 -5.07 -7.00
CA ILE A 118 5.70 -5.09 -6.60
C ILE A 118 6.38 -6.36 -7.14
N SER A 119 5.79 -7.53 -6.95
CA SER A 119 6.33 -8.78 -7.50
C SER A 119 6.46 -8.78 -9.03
N ALA A 120 5.52 -8.14 -9.74
CA ALA A 120 5.62 -7.98 -11.19
C ALA A 120 6.78 -7.06 -11.60
N MET A 121 6.99 -5.95 -10.87
CA MET A 121 8.13 -5.04 -11.10
C MET A 121 9.47 -5.74 -10.81
N GLU A 122 9.57 -6.51 -9.73
CA GLU A 122 10.75 -7.30 -9.38
C GLU A 122 11.08 -8.34 -10.46
N THR A 123 10.05 -9.00 -10.98
CA THR A 123 10.18 -9.94 -12.10
C THR A 123 10.70 -9.23 -13.35
N ALA A 124 10.16 -8.05 -13.67
CA ALA A 124 10.61 -7.26 -14.82
C ALA A 124 12.06 -6.79 -14.66
N LEU A 125 12.47 -6.35 -13.47
CA LEU A 125 13.86 -6.00 -13.17
C LEU A 125 14.80 -7.20 -13.32
N SER A 126 14.40 -8.37 -12.84
CA SER A 126 15.18 -9.61 -12.95
C SER A 126 15.40 -10.00 -14.42
N GLN A 127 14.38 -9.84 -15.26
CA GLN A 127 14.50 -10.06 -16.70
C GLN A 127 15.45 -9.06 -17.37
N LEU A 128 15.36 -7.77 -17.02
CA LEU A 128 16.25 -6.71 -17.52
C LEU A 128 17.72 -6.91 -17.11
N LYS A 129 17.97 -7.50 -15.95
CA LYS A 129 19.33 -7.74 -15.44
C LYS A 129 20.08 -8.87 -16.17
N GLY A 130 19.42 -9.59 -17.09
CA GLY A 130 20.09 -10.55 -17.97
C GLY A 130 19.86 -12.02 -17.62
N GLY A 131 18.60 -12.40 -17.37
CA GLY A 131 18.14 -13.77 -17.63
C GLY A 131 18.90 -14.91 -16.97
N ALA A 132 19.52 -14.71 -15.81
CA ALA A 132 19.76 -15.81 -14.89
C ALA A 132 18.45 -15.97 -14.10
N PRO A 133 17.63 -17.01 -14.33
CA PRO A 133 16.64 -17.40 -13.35
C PRO A 133 17.41 -17.90 -12.13
N SER A 134 17.89 -17.00 -11.28
CA SER A 134 17.96 -17.32 -9.87
C SER A 134 16.51 -17.41 -9.43
N CYS A 135 15.93 -18.59 -9.67
CA CYS A 135 14.94 -19.21 -8.83
C CYS A 135 15.57 -19.40 -7.43
N THR A 136 15.94 -18.29 -6.81
CA THR A 136 15.72 -18.12 -5.39
C THR A 136 14.25 -17.69 -5.41
N ASP A 137 13.29 -18.51 -5.01
CA ASP A 137 13.13 -18.83 -3.58
C ASP A 137 13.77 -17.73 -2.73
N ILE A 138 13.43 -16.48 -3.03
CA ILE A 138 13.39 -15.44 -2.02
C ILE A 138 12.22 -15.91 -1.16
N LYS A 139 12.51 -16.83 -0.24
CA LYS A 139 11.96 -16.70 1.09
C LYS A 139 12.11 -15.22 1.38
N ILE A 140 10.98 -14.54 1.44
CA ILE A 140 10.87 -13.28 2.15
C ILE A 140 11.34 -13.66 3.56
N GLU A 141 12.66 -13.70 3.77
CA GLU A 141 13.23 -13.50 5.08
C GLU A 141 12.80 -12.09 5.40
N GLN A 142 11.65 -12.05 6.08
CA GLN A 142 11.25 -11.03 7.02
C GLN A 142 12.11 -9.79 6.86
N ILE A 143 11.65 -8.88 6.01
CA ILE A 143 12.05 -7.49 6.13
C ILE A 143 11.88 -7.18 7.63
N PRO A 144 12.89 -6.65 8.34
CA PRO A 144 12.79 -6.35 9.78
C PRO A 144 11.61 -5.42 10.13
N ALA A 145 10.96 -4.82 9.12
CA ALA A 145 9.68 -4.14 9.25
C ALA A 145 8.53 -5.05 9.72
N MET A 146 8.52 -6.35 9.38
CA MET A 146 7.56 -7.30 9.97
C MET A 146 7.90 -7.64 11.42
N GLN A 147 9.17 -7.56 11.83
CA GLN A 147 9.54 -7.64 13.25
C GLN A 147 9.08 -6.40 14.03
N ALA A 148 9.03 -5.23 13.39
CA ALA A 148 8.38 -4.07 13.98
C ALA A 148 6.88 -4.35 14.15
N VAL A 149 6.18 -4.91 13.16
CA VAL A 149 4.74 -5.26 13.30
C VAL A 149 4.50 -6.30 14.41
N ASP A 150 5.37 -7.31 14.57
CA ASP A 150 5.32 -8.25 15.71
C ASP A 150 5.64 -7.58 17.05
N GLN A 151 6.55 -6.60 17.10
CA GLN A 151 6.77 -5.78 18.30
C GLN A 151 5.59 -4.87 18.62
N TRP A 152 4.89 -4.34 17.61
CA TRP A 152 3.65 -3.58 17.79
C TRP A 152 2.49 -4.46 18.28
N GLN A 153 2.46 -5.76 17.93
CA GLN A 153 1.51 -6.71 18.54
C GLN A 153 1.83 -6.97 20.03
N HIS A 154 3.10 -6.96 20.42
CA HIS A 154 3.48 -7.13 21.83
C HIS A 154 3.23 -5.88 22.69
N LEU A 155 3.20 -4.68 22.07
CA LEU A 155 2.80 -3.42 22.70
C LEU A 155 1.27 -3.22 22.74
N GLN A 156 0.50 -4.02 22.02
CA GLN A 156 -0.93 -4.21 22.31
C GLN A 156 -1.14 -5.21 23.45
N TYR A 157 -0.35 -5.09 24.53
CA TYR A 157 -0.69 -5.68 25.81
C TYR A 157 -1.94 -4.96 26.33
N PHE A 158 -3.11 -5.37 25.86
CA PHE A 158 -4.37 -5.11 26.53
C PHE A 158 -4.21 -5.65 27.95
N PRO A 159 -4.35 -4.82 28.99
CA PRO A 159 -4.39 -5.31 30.36
C PRO A 159 -5.54 -6.30 30.44
N SER A 160 -5.21 -7.60 30.42
CA SER A 160 -6.20 -8.64 30.65
C SER A 160 -6.82 -8.37 32.03
N GLU A 161 -8.13 -8.55 32.18
CA GLU A 161 -8.92 -8.22 33.39
C GLU A 161 -8.39 -8.88 34.69
N GLN A 162 -7.36 -9.73 34.64
CA GLN A 162 -6.63 -10.23 35.80
C GLN A 162 -5.77 -9.16 36.51
N ASP A 163 -5.36 -8.09 35.81
CA ASP A 163 -4.53 -7.02 36.40
C ASP A 163 -5.34 -6.06 37.32
N ALA A 164 -6.67 -6.18 37.38
CA ALA A 164 -7.51 -5.40 38.29
C ALA A 164 -7.36 -5.80 39.78
N SER A 165 -6.53 -6.80 40.10
CA SER A 165 -6.26 -7.26 41.46
C SER A 165 -4.86 -6.88 41.99
N LEU A 166 -4.07 -6.14 41.20
CA LEU A 166 -2.71 -5.75 41.60
C LEU A 166 -2.75 -4.76 42.78
N SER A 167 -1.99 -5.09 43.81
CA SER A 167 -1.74 -4.18 44.93
C SER A 167 -1.11 -2.87 44.43
N PRO A 168 -1.40 -1.70 45.04
CA PRO A 168 -0.75 -0.43 44.71
C PRO A 168 0.79 -0.52 44.62
N GLN A 169 1.41 -1.38 45.42
CA GLN A 169 2.86 -1.60 45.42
C GLN A 169 3.37 -2.31 44.15
N GLN A 170 2.55 -3.16 43.52
CA GLN A 170 2.91 -3.83 42.27
C GLN A 170 2.73 -2.92 41.05
N LEU A 171 1.81 -1.97 41.12
CA LEU A 171 1.67 -0.93 40.11
C LEU A 171 2.89 -0.02 40.10
N GLU A 172 3.40 0.35 41.27
CA GLU A 172 4.60 1.21 41.41
C GLU A 172 5.84 0.54 40.78
N LEU A 173 6.03 -0.76 41.03
CA LEU A 173 7.09 -1.56 40.42
C LEU A 173 6.99 -1.67 38.90
N LYS A 174 5.77 -1.87 38.35
CA LYS A 174 5.55 -1.88 36.90
C LYS A 174 5.81 -0.51 36.26
N VAL A 175 5.53 0.59 36.96
CA VAL A 175 5.79 1.95 36.47
C VAL A 175 7.29 2.24 36.40
N GLU A 176 8.08 1.80 37.38
CA GLU A 176 9.55 1.91 37.34
C GLU A 176 10.14 1.07 36.20
N GLU A 177 9.68 -0.17 36.01
CA GLU A 177 10.16 -1.03 34.92
C GLU A 177 9.83 -0.44 33.54
N LEU A 178 8.67 0.21 33.40
CA LEU A 178 8.30 0.91 32.17
C LEU A 178 9.16 2.16 31.93
N ALA A 179 9.52 2.89 32.98
CA ALA A 179 10.38 4.08 32.88
C ALA A 179 11.80 3.70 32.43
N ASP A 180 12.38 2.64 33.01
CA ASP A 180 13.68 2.11 32.63
C ASP A 180 13.70 1.64 31.16
N TRP A 181 12.60 1.02 30.70
CA TRP A 181 12.47 0.60 29.31
C TRP A 181 12.40 1.80 28.34
N ILE A 182 11.66 2.85 28.70
CA ILE A 182 11.57 4.08 27.89
C ILE A 182 12.94 4.74 27.78
N ASP A 183 13.70 4.85 28.87
CA ASP A 183 15.04 5.43 28.83
C ASP A 183 16.01 4.58 28.00
N TRP A 184 15.94 3.25 28.09
CA TRP A 184 16.73 2.35 27.24
C TRP A 184 16.45 2.55 25.74
N THR A 185 15.18 2.73 25.35
CA THR A 185 14.83 2.99 23.94
C THR A 185 15.28 4.35 23.41
N ARG A 186 15.62 5.31 24.27
CA ARG A 186 16.07 6.64 23.84
C ARG A 186 17.56 6.68 23.50
N GLU A 187 18.34 5.71 23.96
CA GLU A 187 19.79 5.61 23.67
C GLU A 187 20.13 4.81 22.40
N TYR A 188 19.14 4.16 21.77
CA TYR A 188 19.29 3.35 20.54
C TYR A 188 18.42 3.89 19.39
#